data_AF-A0A7S4FF75-F1
#
_entry.id   AF-A0A7S4FF75-F1
#
_cell.length_a   1.000
_cell.length_b   1.000
_cell.length_c   1.000
_cell.angle_alpha   90.00
_cell.angle_beta   90.00
_cell.angle_gamma   90.00
#
_symmetry.space_group_name_H-M   'P 1'
#
loop_
_entity.id
_entity.type
_entity.pdbx_description
1 polymer ?
#
loop_
_entity_poly.entity_id
_entity_poly.type
_entity_poly.pdbx_seq_one_letter_code
_entity_poly.pdbx_strand_id
1 'polypeptide(L)'
;GDIVVTEKLDGGNCCIHQGRVYARTHAQEATHRSFGPIKALAATLCGAWDSDLAFFGENMTGIHSIEYKNLTSYFYLFAVRRADGHWLPWAAVEQHAERLGLPTVPVLFKGRIPSLQDLRGLMDRAAQSHSAVGLGVKPEG
;
A
#
# COMPACT_ATOMS: atom_id res chain seq x y z
N GLY A 1 5.03 -11.50 19.21
CA GLY A 1 5.68 -11.67 17.89
C GLY A 1 6.23 -10.33 17.44
N ASP A 2 6.91 -10.30 16.30
CA ASP A 2 7.32 -9.04 15.70
C ASP A 2 6.12 -8.36 15.04
N ILE A 3 6.10 -7.03 15.07
CA ILE A 3 5.03 -6.18 14.54
C ILE A 3 5.63 -5.27 13.49
N VAL A 4 4.85 -5.01 12.44
CA VAL A 4 5.13 -3.96 11.47
C VAL A 4 4.03 -2.92 11.59
N VAL A 5 4.43 -1.66 11.71
CA VAL A 5 3.52 -0.51 11.69
C VAL A 5 3.84 0.29 10.44
N THR A 6 2.84 0.46 9.58
CA THR A 6 2.93 1.25 8.36
C THR A 6 2.14 2.54 8.50
N GLU A 7 2.54 3.57 7.76
CA GLU A 7 1.71 4.75 7.57
C GLU A 7 0.47 4.36 6.76
N LYS A 8 -0.71 4.79 7.23
CA LYS A 8 -1.93 4.70 6.44
C LYS A 8 -2.02 5.94 5.54
N LEU A 9 -1.93 5.72 4.24
CA LEU A 9 -2.17 6.76 3.25
C LEU A 9 -3.69 6.99 3.06
N ASP A 10 -4.06 8.21 2.68
CA ASP A 10 -5.43 8.59 2.33
C ASP A 10 -5.60 8.63 0.81
N GLY A 11 -5.93 7.47 0.25
CA GLY A 11 -6.25 7.32 -1.17
C GLY A 11 -7.42 6.36 -1.37
N GLY A 12 -7.38 5.63 -2.49
CA GLY A 12 -8.36 4.61 -2.81
C GLY A 12 -7.78 3.21 -2.74
N ASN A 13 -8.44 2.29 -2.03
CA ASN A 13 -8.07 0.88 -2.09
C ASN A 13 -8.07 0.36 -3.55
N CYS A 14 -7.00 -0.35 -3.90
CA CYS A 14 -6.80 -0.93 -5.22
C CYS A 14 -6.15 -2.31 -5.12
N CYS A 15 -6.55 -3.22 -6.01
CA CYS A 15 -5.92 -4.52 -6.17
C CYS A 15 -5.44 -4.72 -7.61
N ILE A 16 -4.24 -5.26 -7.78
CA ILE A 16 -3.72 -5.74 -9.05
C ILE A 16 -3.62 -7.26 -8.96
N HIS A 17 -4.29 -7.97 -9.87
CA HIS A 17 -4.21 -9.42 -9.96
C HIS A 17 -4.14 -9.82 -11.42
N GLN A 18 -3.12 -10.61 -11.78
CA GLN A 18 -2.85 -11.02 -13.17
C GLN A 18 -2.79 -9.84 -14.15
N GLY A 19 -2.21 -8.71 -13.71
CA GLY A 19 -2.11 -7.47 -14.49
C GLY A 19 -3.42 -6.70 -14.68
N ARG A 20 -4.53 -7.19 -14.10
CA ARG A 20 -5.84 -6.54 -14.12
C ARG A 20 -6.05 -5.74 -12.84
N VAL A 21 -6.74 -4.61 -12.96
CA VAL A 21 -6.87 -3.64 -11.86
C VAL A 21 -8.30 -3.60 -11.35
N TYR A 22 -8.43 -3.75 -10.04
CA TYR A 22 -9.69 -3.85 -9.33
C TYR A 22 -9.77 -2.77 -8.25
N ALA A 23 -10.98 -2.30 -7.98
CA ALA A 23 -11.27 -1.45 -6.84
C ALA A 23 -11.50 -2.32 -5.61
N ARG A 24 -12.55 -2.04 -4.83
CA ARG A 24 -12.92 -2.82 -3.64
C ARG A 24 -13.47 -4.23 -3.95
N THR A 25 -13.94 -4.47 -5.17
CA THR A 25 -14.50 -5.76 -5.61
C THR A 25 -13.62 -6.38 -6.68
N HIS A 26 -13.48 -7.71 -6.66
CA HIS A 26 -12.75 -8.47 -7.67
C HIS A 26 -13.68 -9.02 -8.78
N ALA A 27 -14.98 -8.74 -8.69
CA ALA A 27 -15.97 -9.24 -9.63
C ALA A 27 -15.85 -8.58 -11.02
N GLN A 28 -15.45 -7.31 -11.05
CA GLN A 28 -15.27 -6.53 -12.27
C GLN A 28 -14.06 -5.62 -12.12
N GLU A 29 -13.31 -5.43 -13.20
CA GLU A 29 -12.21 -4.46 -13.22
C GLU A 29 -12.72 -3.04 -12.94
N ALA A 30 -11.86 -2.24 -12.32
CA ALA A 30 -12.19 -0.85 -12.03
C ALA A 30 -12.36 -0.05 -13.33
N THR A 31 -13.49 0.61 -13.51
CA THR A 31 -13.78 1.41 -14.73
C THR A 31 -13.59 2.91 -14.53
N HIS A 32 -13.57 3.38 -13.27
CA HIS A 32 -13.42 4.79 -12.97
C HIS A 32 -12.05 5.33 -13.43
N ARG A 33 -12.03 6.55 -13.98
CA ARG A 33 -10.83 7.17 -14.58
C ARG A 33 -9.63 7.25 -13.64
N SER A 34 -9.86 7.32 -12.33
CA SER A 34 -8.79 7.37 -11.31
C SER A 34 -7.93 6.10 -11.26
N PHE A 35 -8.35 5.01 -11.92
CA PHE A 35 -7.54 3.79 -12.02
C PHE A 35 -6.65 3.77 -13.28
N GLY A 36 -6.75 4.78 -14.16
CA GLY A 36 -5.96 4.88 -15.39
C GLY A 36 -4.45 4.74 -15.17
N PRO A 37 -3.83 5.51 -14.26
CA PRO A 37 -2.40 5.38 -13.96
C PRO A 37 -2.02 4.00 -13.42
N ILE A 38 -2.88 3.39 -12.60
CA ILE A 38 -2.63 2.05 -12.05
C ILE A 38 -2.72 0.98 -13.13
N LYS A 39 -3.66 1.12 -14.08
CA LYS A 39 -3.76 0.24 -15.26
C LYS A 39 -2.54 0.38 -16.16
N ALA A 40 -2.05 1.60 -16.37
CA ALA A 40 -0.83 1.82 -17.12
C ALA A 40 0.37 1.14 -16.43
N LEU A 41 0.52 1.32 -15.10
CA LEU A 41 1.54 0.64 -14.31
C LEU A 41 1.41 -0.90 -14.36
N ALA A 42 0.20 -1.44 -14.24
CA ALA A 42 -0.02 -2.88 -14.32
C ALA A 42 0.38 -3.44 -15.70
N ALA A 43 0.11 -2.68 -16.77
CA ALA A 43 0.49 -3.04 -18.13
C ALA A 43 2.00 -2.96 -18.39
N THR A 44 2.73 -1.99 -17.81
CA THR A 44 4.20 -1.93 -17.95
C THR A 44 4.88 -3.11 -17.26
N LEU A 45 4.26 -3.66 -16.22
CA LEU A 45 4.71 -4.85 -15.49
C LEU A 45 4.06 -6.14 -16.00
N CYS A 46 3.46 -6.13 -17.19
CA CYS A 46 2.84 -7.31 -17.79
C CYS A 46 3.84 -8.47 -17.87
N GLY A 47 3.43 -9.66 -17.41
CA GLY A 47 4.28 -10.85 -17.32
C GLY A 47 5.20 -10.91 -16.08
N ALA A 48 5.37 -9.81 -15.34
CA ALA A 48 6.11 -9.81 -14.06
C ALA A 48 5.22 -10.12 -12.84
N TRP A 49 3.90 -9.99 -13.00
CA TRP A 49 2.91 -10.34 -11.98
C TRP A 49 2.81 -11.86 -11.81
N ASP A 50 2.86 -12.31 -10.56
CA ASP A 50 2.59 -13.70 -10.22
C ASP A 50 1.09 -13.97 -10.33
N SER A 51 0.72 -15.04 -11.04
CA SER A 51 -0.68 -15.39 -11.28
C SER A 51 -1.43 -15.85 -10.04
N ASP A 52 -0.71 -16.32 -9.01
CA ASP A 52 -1.29 -16.83 -7.78
C ASP A 52 -1.37 -15.77 -6.67
N LEU A 53 -0.92 -14.54 -6.98
CA LEU A 53 -0.86 -13.43 -6.03
C LEU A 53 -1.78 -12.28 -6.45
N ALA A 54 -2.46 -11.72 -5.45
CA ALA A 54 -3.19 -10.47 -5.54
C ALA A 54 -2.45 -9.40 -4.74
N PHE A 55 -2.14 -8.27 -5.39
CA PHE A 55 -1.34 -7.18 -4.84
C PHE A 55 -2.25 -6.04 -4.46
N PHE A 56 -2.33 -5.75 -3.16
CA PHE A 56 -3.19 -4.72 -2.59
C PHE A 56 -2.35 -3.49 -2.25
N GLY A 57 -2.81 -2.34 -2.73
CA GLY A 57 -2.14 -1.08 -2.50
C GLY A 57 -3.10 0.10 -2.47
N GLU A 58 -2.55 1.24 -2.08
CA GLU A 58 -3.25 2.50 -2.08
C GLU A 58 -3.07 3.19 -3.44
N ASN A 59 -4.18 3.53 -4.08
CA ASN A 59 -4.24 4.35 -5.28
C ASN A 59 -4.27 5.83 -4.88
N MET A 60 -3.18 6.53 -5.16
CA MET A 60 -2.98 7.95 -4.85
C MET A 60 -3.26 8.86 -6.06
N THR A 61 -3.93 8.36 -7.10
CA THR A 61 -4.24 9.15 -8.32
C THR A 61 -5.21 10.30 -8.04
N GLY A 62 -6.20 10.07 -7.18
CA GLY A 62 -7.13 11.10 -6.75
C GLY A 62 -6.67 11.76 -5.47
N ILE A 63 -6.98 13.05 -5.32
CA ILE A 63 -6.93 13.70 -4.01
C ILE A 63 -8.22 13.31 -3.27
N HIS A 64 -8.06 12.80 -2.06
CA HIS A 64 -9.17 12.46 -1.16
C HIS A 64 -9.36 13.60 -0.15
N SER A 65 -9.15 13.36 1.13
CA SER A 65 -9.18 14.38 2.18
C SER A 65 -7.81 15.07 2.30
N ILE A 66 -6.73 14.35 1.98
CA ILE A 66 -5.35 14.83 2.07
C ILE A 66 -4.72 15.01 0.68
N GLU A 67 -4.12 16.17 0.44
CA GLU A 67 -3.27 16.41 -0.73
C GLU A 67 -1.80 16.10 -0.40
N TYR A 68 -1.27 15.05 -1.02
CA TYR A 68 0.14 14.67 -0.90
C TYR A 68 0.97 15.30 -2.02
N LYS A 69 2.02 16.04 -1.66
CA LYS A 69 2.85 16.81 -2.61
C LYS A 69 4.17 16.14 -3.02
N ASN A 70 4.51 15.00 -2.42
CA ASN A 70 5.79 14.32 -2.66
C ASN A 70 5.59 12.82 -2.97
N LEU A 71 4.54 12.51 -3.73
CA LEU A 71 4.29 11.15 -4.21
C LEU A 71 5.35 10.76 -5.25
N THR A 72 5.95 9.59 -5.06
CA THR A 72 6.90 8.96 -5.99
C THR A 72 6.23 7.95 -6.93
N SER A 73 4.98 7.59 -6.63
CA SER A 73 4.15 6.66 -7.41
C SER A 73 2.67 6.98 -7.20
N TYR A 74 1.80 6.49 -8.07
CA TYR A 74 0.35 6.50 -7.86
C TYR A 74 -0.16 5.22 -7.17
N PHE A 75 0.69 4.20 -6.99
CA PHE A 75 0.39 2.95 -6.31
C PHE A 75 1.42 2.66 -5.23
N TYR A 76 0.95 2.44 -4.00
CA TYR A 76 1.78 2.05 -2.85
C TYR A 76 1.33 0.71 -2.29
N LEU A 77 2.17 -0.32 -2.39
CA LEU A 77 1.83 -1.67 -1.96
C LEU A 77 1.75 -1.76 -0.43
N PHE A 78 0.68 -2.35 0.11
CA PHE A 78 0.57 -2.59 1.56
C PHE A 78 0.26 -4.05 1.93
N ALA A 79 -0.19 -4.88 0.98
CA ALA A 79 -0.40 -6.30 1.24
C ALA A 79 -0.35 -7.13 -0.04
N VAL A 80 0.01 -8.40 0.12
CA VAL A 80 -0.06 -9.40 -0.95
C VAL A 80 -0.79 -10.61 -0.41
N ARG A 81 -1.72 -11.15 -1.19
CA ARG A 81 -2.54 -12.31 -0.83
C ARG A 81 -2.33 -13.43 -1.83
N ARG A 82 -2.20 -14.65 -1.33
CA ARG A 82 -2.17 -15.86 -2.15
C ARG A 82 -3.58 -16.29 -2.54
N ALA A 83 -3.69 -17.07 -3.61
CA ALA A 83 -4.95 -17.65 -4.07
C ALA A 83 -5.65 -18.54 -3.02
N ASP A 84 -4.89 -19.18 -2.12
CA ASP A 84 -5.41 -19.95 -0.98
C ASP A 84 -6.00 -19.09 0.14
N GLY A 85 -5.97 -17.77 -0.01
CA GLY A 85 -6.56 -16.82 0.91
C GLY A 85 -5.62 -16.32 2.00
N HIS A 86 -4.38 -16.83 2.09
CA HIS A 86 -3.39 -16.39 3.07
C HIS A 86 -2.69 -15.09 2.67
N TRP A 87 -2.51 -14.19 3.64
CA TRP A 87 -1.70 -12.98 3.50
C TRP A 87 -0.23 -13.31 3.65
N LEU A 88 0.60 -12.74 2.79
CA LEU A 88 2.05 -12.88 2.90
C LEU A 88 2.58 -12.10 4.11
N PRO A 89 3.63 -12.59 4.79
CA PRO A 89 4.32 -11.81 5.80
C PRO A 89 4.95 -10.57 5.17
N TRP A 90 5.10 -9.49 5.94
CA TRP A 90 5.60 -8.20 5.44
C TRP A 90 6.93 -8.30 4.70
N ALA A 91 7.87 -9.12 5.17
CA ALA A 91 9.16 -9.31 4.50
C ALA A 91 9.01 -9.83 3.06
N ALA A 92 8.00 -10.68 2.79
CA ALA A 92 7.71 -11.13 1.43
C ALA A 92 7.01 -10.04 0.61
N VAL A 93 6.16 -9.21 1.22
CA VAL A 93 5.59 -8.01 0.58
C VAL A 93 6.70 -7.06 0.11
N GLU A 94 7.71 -6.80 0.96
CA GLU A 94 8.89 -5.99 0.62
C GLU A 94 9.68 -6.59 -0.55
N GLN A 95 9.96 -7.90 -0.53
CA GLN A 95 10.66 -8.59 -1.63
C GLN A 95 9.91 -8.49 -2.96
N HIS A 96 8.58 -8.63 -2.93
CA HIS A 96 7.76 -8.45 -4.12
C HIS A 96 7.76 -7.01 -4.62
N ALA A 97 7.68 -6.04 -3.72
CA ALA A 97 7.74 -4.62 -4.06
C ALA A 97 9.09 -4.28 -4.74
N GLU A 98 10.20 -4.72 -4.16
CA GLU A 98 11.55 -4.54 -4.70
C GLU A 98 11.68 -5.17 -6.09
N ARG A 99 11.26 -6.43 -6.26
CA ARG A 99 11.30 -7.14 -7.54
C ARG A 99 10.52 -6.42 -8.64
N LEU A 100 9.39 -5.80 -8.29
CA LEU A 100 8.50 -5.11 -9.23
C LEU A 100 8.85 -3.62 -9.39
N GLY A 101 9.84 -3.10 -8.65
CA GLY A 101 10.16 -1.67 -8.64
C GLY A 101 9.03 -0.80 -8.09
N LEU A 102 8.20 -1.33 -7.20
CA LEU A 102 7.07 -0.64 -6.59
C LEU A 102 7.44 -0.12 -5.20
N PRO A 103 7.00 1.08 -4.80
CA PRO A 103 7.10 1.47 -3.41
C PRO A 103 6.06 0.72 -2.56
N THR A 104 6.44 0.39 -1.33
CA THR A 104 5.47 0.04 -0.29
C THR A 104 4.92 1.30 0.36
N VAL A 105 3.79 1.20 1.06
CA VAL A 105 3.45 2.22 2.07
C VAL A 105 4.63 2.40 3.06
N PRO A 106 4.86 3.62 3.59
CA PRO A 106 5.96 3.87 4.50
C PRO A 106 5.91 2.97 5.74
N VAL A 107 7.05 2.40 6.12
CA VAL A 107 7.20 1.64 7.37
C VAL A 107 7.62 2.59 8.47
N LEU A 108 6.80 2.71 9.51
CA LEU A 108 7.07 3.55 10.68
C LEU A 108 7.83 2.78 11.76
N PHE A 109 7.60 1.47 11.84
CA PHE A 109 8.28 0.60 12.79
C PHE A 109 8.27 -0.86 12.32
N LYS A 110 9.35 -1.59 12.61
CA LYS A 110 9.46 -3.03 12.41
C LYS A 110 10.28 -3.63 13.55
N GLY A 111 9.70 -4.55 14.30
CA GLY A 111 10.38 -5.22 15.40
C GLY A 111 9.44 -5.67 16.51
N ARG A 112 10.00 -6.02 17.66
CA ARG A 112 9.22 -6.45 18.82
C ARG A 112 8.72 -5.24 19.61
N ILE A 113 7.44 -5.24 19.94
CA ILE A 113 6.85 -4.30 20.89
C ILE A 113 6.48 -5.07 22.17
N PRO A 114 6.99 -4.68 23.35
CA PRO A 114 6.79 -5.43 24.59
C PRO A 114 5.34 -5.42 25.09
N SER A 115 4.62 -4.32 24.87
CA SER A 115 3.25 -4.15 25.37
C SER A 115 2.35 -3.34 24.45
N LEU A 116 1.03 -3.43 24.66
CA LEU A 116 0.06 -2.57 23.96
C LEU A 116 0.24 -1.08 24.31
N GLN A 117 0.75 -0.76 25.51
CA GLN A 117 1.04 0.61 25.90
C GLN A 117 2.19 1.19 25.07
N ASP A 118 3.23 0.40 24.82
CA ASP A 118 4.35 0.79 23.95
C ASP A 118 3.88 0.98 22.50
N LEU A 119 3.01 0.09 22.00
CA LEU A 119 2.40 0.23 20.68
C LEU A 119 1.56 1.51 20.60
N ARG A 120 0.77 1.80 21.63
CA ARG A 120 -0.04 3.03 21.67
C ARG A 120 0.83 4.28 21.66
N GLY A 121 1.87 4.32 22.50
CA GLY A 121 2.80 5.44 22.52
C GLY A 121 3.55 5.61 21.19
N LEU A 122 3.86 4.53 20.48
CA LEU A 122 4.41 4.59 19.12
C LEU A 122 3.41 5.22 18.14
N MET A 123 2.15 4.77 18.15
CA MET A 123 1.09 5.30 17.28
C MET A 123 0.84 6.79 17.54
N ASP A 124 0.76 7.20 18.81
CA ASP A 124 0.50 8.61 19.17
C ASP A 124 1.63 9.54 18.70
N ARG A 125 2.90 9.09 18.77
CA ARG A 125 4.04 9.85 18.22
C ARG A 125 4.02 9.91 16.69
N ALA A 126 3.68 8.80 16.05
CA ALA A 126 3.60 8.73 14.59
C ALA A 126 2.50 9.66 14.04
N ALA A 127 1.32 9.71 14.69
CA ALA A 127 0.22 10.58 14.29
C ALA A 127 0.56 12.09 14.37
N GLN A 128 1.50 12.46 15.24
CA GLN A 128 1.98 13.85 15.36
C GLN A 128 3.06 14.20 14.34
N SER A 129 3.67 13.18 13.72
CA SER A 129 4.73 13.35 12.73
C SER A 129 4.14 13.68 11.36
N HIS A 130 4.97 14.24 10.47
CA HIS A 130 4.54 14.44 9.09
C HIS A 130 4.58 13.12 8.31
N SER A 131 3.70 13.01 7.32
CA SER A 131 3.65 11.93 6.36
C SER A 131 4.99 11.78 5.65
N ALA A 132 5.45 10.54 5.49
CA ALA A 132 6.69 10.28 4.77
C ALA A 132 6.58 10.58 3.27
N VAL A 133 5.36 10.66 2.72
CA VAL A 133 5.08 10.95 1.29
C VAL A 133 4.37 12.29 1.07
N GLY A 134 4.14 13.07 2.14
CA GLY A 134 3.51 14.38 2.08
C GLY A 134 4.28 15.43 2.87
N LEU A 135 4.96 16.36 2.18
CA LEU A 135 5.63 17.48 2.83
C LEU A 135 4.62 18.33 3.62
N GLY A 136 4.77 18.40 4.94
CA GLY A 136 3.92 19.20 5.81
C GLY A 136 2.51 18.63 6.03
N VAL A 137 2.22 17.43 5.52
CA VAL A 137 0.97 16.72 5.73
C VAL A 137 1.10 15.89 7.01
N LYS A 138 0.13 15.93 7.91
CA LYS A 138 0.05 14.93 8.99
C LYS A 138 -0.77 13.73 8.49
N PRO A 139 -0.35 12.49 8.78
CA PRO A 139 -1.18 11.32 8.51
C PRO A 139 -2.52 11.45 9.23
N GLU A 140 -3.61 10.98 8.64
CA GLU A 140 -4.86 10.80 9.37
C GLU A 140 -4.71 9.64 10.38
N GLY A 141 -4.91 9.93 11.67
CA GLY A 141 -4.81 8.96 12.76
C GLY A 141 -5.07 9.56 14.13
#